data_AF-A0A933J6X4-F1
#
_entry.id   AF-A0A933J6X4-F1
#
_cell.length_a   1.000
_cell.length_b   1.000
_cell.length_c   1.000
_cell.angle_alpha   90.00
_cell.angle_beta   90.00
_cell.angle_gamma   90.00
#
_symmetry.space_group_name_H-M   'P 1'
#
loop_
_entity.id
_entity.type
_entity.pdbx_description
1 polymer ?
#
loop_
_entity_poly.entity_id
_entity_poly.type
_entity_poly.pdbx_seq_one_letter_code
_entity_poly.pdbx_strand_id
1 'polypeptide(L)'
;MNWFKSLNGAITLTAIALLTELWRAFLDFQHEYSTYLQGTGMIFVGTLIYTVFFAAWAWALLAALRGSRGGLIAALVINLLFLLIIPVGMLVAYCPSPCATYWPLFEMGNWINLIFGLLAGVALALQLARKPTLAQSRA
;
A
#
# COMPACT_ATOMS: atom_id res chain seq x y z
N MET A 1 10.83 -19.56 -14.42
CA MET A 1 11.12 -18.28 -13.70
C MET A 1 10.05 -18.07 -12.63
N ASN A 2 10.43 -17.73 -11.39
CA ASN A 2 9.45 -17.46 -10.34
C ASN A 2 8.91 -16.03 -10.49
N TRP A 3 7.64 -15.88 -10.90
CA TRP A 3 6.96 -14.60 -11.14
C TRP A 3 6.99 -13.69 -9.90
N PHE A 4 6.78 -14.26 -8.71
CA PHE A 4 6.78 -13.54 -7.44
C PHE A 4 8.09 -12.79 -7.16
N LYS A 5 9.22 -13.34 -7.62
CA LYS A 5 10.54 -12.71 -7.45
C LYS A 5 10.86 -11.70 -8.55
N SER A 6 10.04 -11.61 -9.61
CA SER A 6 10.30 -10.73 -10.76
C SER A 6 9.83 -9.30 -10.50
N LEU A 7 10.34 -8.33 -11.29
CA LEU A 7 9.84 -6.95 -11.26
C LEU A 7 8.33 -6.91 -11.52
N ASN A 8 7.85 -7.64 -12.52
CA ASN A 8 6.42 -7.71 -12.84
C ASN A 8 5.61 -8.21 -11.65
N GLY A 9 6.06 -9.25 -10.95
CA GLY A 9 5.39 -9.75 -9.76
C GLY A 9 5.33 -8.73 -8.63
N ALA A 10 6.45 -8.05 -8.36
CA ALA A 10 6.51 -6.99 -7.34
C ALA A 10 5.59 -5.81 -7.69
N ILE A 11 5.57 -5.38 -8.96
CA ILE A 11 4.69 -4.30 -9.43
C ILE A 11 3.22 -4.72 -9.36
N THR A 12 2.86 -5.91 -9.86
CA THR A 12 1.47 -6.40 -9.80
C THR A 12 0.97 -6.48 -8.36
N LEU A 13 1.75 -7.08 -7.45
CA LEU A 13 1.35 -7.17 -6.05
C LEU A 13 1.22 -5.79 -5.40
N THR A 14 2.13 -4.87 -5.69
CA THR A 14 2.05 -3.49 -5.18
C THR A 14 0.84 -2.75 -5.74
N ALA A 15 0.47 -2.97 -7.00
CA ALA A 15 -0.74 -2.38 -7.58
C ALA A 15 -2.01 -2.97 -6.96
N ILE A 16 -2.05 -4.27 -6.69
CA ILE A 16 -3.18 -4.89 -5.97
C ILE A 16 -3.27 -4.30 -4.56
N ALA A 17 -2.16 -4.17 -3.85
CA ALA A 17 -2.10 -3.57 -2.52
C ALA A 17 -2.62 -2.12 -2.52
N LEU A 18 -2.26 -1.33 -3.53
CA LEU A 18 -2.80 0.02 -3.72
C LEU A 18 -4.33 0.00 -3.92
N LEU A 19 -4.85 -0.92 -4.73
CA LEU A 19 -6.29 -1.02 -4.98
C LEU A 19 -7.07 -1.44 -3.72
N THR A 20 -6.50 -2.33 -2.90
CA THR A 20 -7.12 -2.73 -1.64
C THR A 20 -7.12 -1.59 -0.63
N GLU A 21 -6.06 -0.77 -0.63
CA GLU A 21 -6.00 0.43 0.21
C GLU A 21 -6.99 1.49 -0.26
N LEU A 22 -7.13 1.68 -1.57
CA LEU A 22 -8.12 2.60 -2.13
C LEU A 22 -9.54 2.19 -1.73
N TRP A 23 -9.85 0.91 -1.77
CA TRP A 23 -11.12 0.39 -1.26
C TRP A 23 -11.29 0.65 0.24
N ARG A 24 -10.27 0.37 1.06
CA ARG A 24 -10.31 0.63 2.51
C ARG A 24 -10.47 2.11 2.83
N ALA A 25 -9.82 3.00 2.08
CA ALA A 25 -9.96 4.44 2.21
C ALA A 25 -11.40 4.89 1.94
N PHE A 26 -12.08 4.33 0.92
CA PHE A 26 -13.49 4.64 0.70
C PHE A 26 -14.37 4.21 1.89
N LEU A 27 -14.09 3.07 2.50
CA LEU A 27 -14.78 2.64 3.72
C LEU A 27 -14.51 3.61 4.88
N ASP A 28 -13.27 4.08 5.05
CA ASP A 28 -12.93 5.08 6.08
C ASP A 28 -13.70 6.39 5.86
N PHE A 29 -13.67 6.94 4.66
CA PHE A 29 -14.37 8.19 4.35
C PHE A 29 -15.88 8.07 4.58
N GLN A 30 -16.47 6.92 4.27
CA GLN A 30 -17.90 6.70 4.45
C GLN A 30 -18.28 6.51 5.93
N HIS A 31 -17.51 5.72 6.68
CA HIS A 31 -17.96 5.17 7.96
C HIS A 31 -17.18 5.67 9.18
N GLU A 32 -15.88 5.93 9.04
CA GLU A 32 -15.02 6.31 10.16
C GLU A 32 -14.82 7.83 10.18
N TYR A 33 -14.31 8.38 9.08
CA TYR A 33 -13.98 9.79 8.96
C TYR A 33 -15.20 10.69 8.79
N SER A 34 -16.35 10.19 8.38
CA SER A 34 -17.59 10.98 8.37
C SER A 34 -17.96 11.53 9.76
N THR A 35 -17.51 10.86 10.83
CA THR A 35 -17.70 11.31 12.22
C THR A 35 -16.72 12.42 12.61
N TYR A 36 -15.49 12.40 12.07
CA TYR A 36 -14.38 13.28 12.46
C TYR A 36 -14.14 14.45 11.50
N LEU A 37 -14.34 14.25 10.20
CA LEU A 37 -14.18 15.25 9.14
C LEU A 37 -15.47 16.03 8.97
N GLN A 38 -15.82 16.81 9.98
CA GLN A 38 -16.98 17.69 9.93
C GLN A 38 -16.64 19.00 9.22
N GLY A 39 -17.46 19.37 8.24
CA GLY A 39 -17.30 20.61 7.47
C GLY A 39 -16.37 20.49 6.25
N THR A 40 -16.65 21.33 5.24
CA THR A 40 -15.99 21.29 3.93
C THR A 40 -14.48 21.43 4.01
N GLY A 41 -13.96 22.24 4.94
CA GLY A 41 -12.52 22.45 5.12
C GLY A 41 -11.77 21.17 5.53
N MET A 42 -12.32 20.41 6.49
CA MET A 42 -11.70 19.16 6.95
C MET A 42 -11.81 18.06 5.89
N ILE A 43 -12.94 17.98 5.19
CA ILE A 43 -13.11 17.06 4.05
C ILE A 43 -12.08 17.37 2.96
N PHE A 44 -11.87 18.65 2.62
CA PHE A 44 -10.86 19.06 1.65
C PHE A 44 -9.45 18.64 2.08
N VAL A 45 -9.07 18.88 3.34
CA VAL A 45 -7.75 18.48 3.84
C VAL A 45 -7.58 16.96 3.80
N GLY A 46 -8.56 16.19 4.27
CA GLY A 46 -8.52 14.72 4.25
C GLY A 46 -8.39 14.17 2.83
N THR A 47 -9.22 14.66 1.90
CA THR A 47 -9.16 14.24 0.49
C THR A 47 -7.85 14.64 -0.18
N LEU A 48 -7.29 15.81 0.13
CA LEU A 48 -5.98 16.24 -0.37
C LEU A 48 -4.85 15.32 0.14
N ILE A 49 -4.85 14.97 1.42
CA ILE A 49 -3.86 14.05 2.02
C ILE A 49 -3.91 12.69 1.31
N TYR A 50 -5.09 12.10 1.15
CA TYR A 50 -5.24 10.81 0.46
C TYR A 50 -4.86 10.90 -1.02
N THR A 51 -5.15 12.04 -1.68
CA THR A 51 -4.75 12.26 -3.07
C THR A 51 -3.23 12.29 -3.21
N VAL A 52 -2.54 13.05 -2.36
CA VAL A 52 -1.06 13.10 -2.35
C VAL A 52 -0.48 11.71 -2.07
N PHE A 53 -1.08 10.98 -1.14
CA PHE A 53 -0.68 9.63 -0.81
C PHE A 53 -0.78 8.67 -2.01
N PHE A 54 -1.94 8.55 -2.65
CA PHE A 54 -2.11 7.67 -3.81
C PHE A 54 -1.28 8.14 -5.01
N ALA A 55 -1.11 9.45 -5.21
CA ALA A 55 -0.25 10.00 -6.25
C ALA A 55 1.23 9.64 -6.02
N ALA A 56 1.72 9.75 -4.78
CA ALA A 56 3.09 9.38 -4.42
C ALA A 56 3.33 7.87 -4.65
N TRP A 57 2.34 7.04 -4.33
CA TRP A 57 2.41 5.61 -4.59
C TRP A 57 2.42 5.29 -6.08
N ALA A 58 1.52 5.88 -6.86
CA ALA A 58 1.50 5.73 -8.32
C ALA A 58 2.81 6.19 -8.96
N TRP A 59 3.38 7.31 -8.48
CA TRP A 59 4.70 7.77 -8.91
C TRP A 59 5.81 6.76 -8.58
N ALA A 60 5.82 6.17 -7.38
CA ALA A 60 6.81 5.17 -6.99
C ALA A 60 6.75 3.93 -7.90
N LEU A 61 5.53 3.47 -8.24
CA LEU A 61 5.30 2.39 -9.20
C LEU A 61 5.83 2.72 -10.60
N LEU A 62 5.52 3.91 -11.11
CA LEU A 62 6.01 4.37 -12.42
C LEU A 62 7.53 4.49 -12.45
N ALA A 63 8.15 4.99 -11.38
CA ALA A 63 9.60 5.04 -11.26
C ALA A 63 10.21 3.64 -11.22
N ALA A 64 9.64 2.71 -10.45
CA ALA A 64 10.09 1.32 -10.38
C ALA A 64 9.96 0.59 -11.72
N LEU A 65 8.89 0.82 -12.48
CA LEU A 65 8.68 0.30 -13.83
C LEU A 65 9.77 0.74 -14.82
N ARG A 66 10.34 1.94 -14.63
CA ARG A 66 11.47 2.45 -15.41
C ARG A 66 12.83 1.92 -14.94
N GLY A 67 12.84 0.92 -14.06
CA GLY A 67 14.06 0.34 -13.49
C GLY A 67 14.69 1.17 -12.37
N SER A 68 14.01 2.21 -11.87
CA SER A 68 14.56 3.04 -10.78
C SER A 68 14.59 2.27 -9.47
N ARG A 69 15.80 2.05 -8.93
CA ARG A 69 15.99 1.52 -7.57
C ARG A 69 15.36 2.42 -6.51
N GLY A 70 15.42 3.74 -6.71
CA GLY A 70 14.76 4.71 -5.84
C GLY A 70 13.24 4.54 -5.84
N GLY A 71 12.63 4.26 -7.00
CA GLY A 71 11.21 3.95 -7.12
C GLY A 71 10.82 2.68 -6.36
N LEU A 72 11.63 1.63 -6.45
CA LEU A 72 11.43 0.38 -5.69
C LEU A 72 11.52 0.60 -4.17
N ILE A 73 12.49 1.39 -3.71
CA ILE A 73 12.62 1.76 -2.29
C ILE A 73 11.41 2.57 -1.82
N ALA A 74 11.00 3.58 -2.59
CA ALA A 74 9.82 4.38 -2.27
C ALA A 74 8.56 3.51 -2.19
N ALA A 75 8.35 2.62 -3.16
CA ALA A 75 7.22 1.69 -3.15
C ALA A 75 7.25 0.75 -1.93
N LEU A 76 8.42 0.28 -1.52
CA LEU A 76 8.57 -0.55 -0.33
C LEU A 76 8.24 0.23 0.95
N VAL A 77 8.77 1.45 1.09
CA VAL A 77 8.51 2.30 2.25
C VAL A 77 7.02 2.62 2.37
N ILE A 78 6.38 3.02 1.27
CA ILE A 78 4.93 3.31 1.24
C ILE A 78 4.13 2.05 1.63
N ASN A 79 4.45 0.88 1.06
CA ASN A 79 3.81 -0.38 1.45
C ASN A 79 3.96 -0.70 2.94
N LEU A 80 5.18 -0.57 3.49
CA LEU A 80 5.43 -0.91 4.89
C LEU A 80 4.71 0.04 5.84
N LEU A 81 4.73 1.35 5.57
CA LEU A 81 4.06 2.32 6.42
C LEU A 81 2.54 2.11 6.41
N PHE A 82 1.95 1.96 5.22
CA PHE A 82 0.51 2.05 5.07
C PHE A 82 -0.21 0.71 5.04
N LEU A 83 0.46 -0.37 4.64
CA LEU A 83 -0.15 -1.70 4.57
C LEU A 83 0.41 -2.72 5.55
N LEU A 84 1.42 -2.34 6.34
CA LEU A 84 1.86 -3.13 7.48
C LEU A 84 1.57 -2.41 8.79
N ILE A 85 2.16 -1.23 9.01
CA ILE A 85 2.04 -0.56 10.31
C ILE A 85 0.59 -0.17 10.62
N ILE A 86 -0.12 0.45 9.68
CA ILE A 86 -1.51 0.85 9.89
C ILE A 86 -2.45 -0.35 10.08
N PRO A 87 -2.50 -1.37 9.19
CA PRO A 87 -3.39 -2.50 9.37
C PRO A 87 -3.07 -3.33 10.62
N VAL A 88 -1.79 -3.51 10.97
CA VAL A 88 -1.40 -4.17 12.22
C VAL A 88 -1.85 -3.33 13.42
N GLY A 89 -1.63 -2.01 13.39
CA GLY A 89 -2.12 -1.10 14.43
C GLY A 89 -3.64 -1.18 14.60
N MET A 90 -4.38 -1.23 13.49
CA MET A 90 -5.83 -1.42 13.50
C MET A 90 -6.21 -2.77 14.11
N LEU A 91 -5.62 -3.87 13.66
CA LEU A 91 -5.92 -5.23 14.13
C LEU A 91 -5.47 -5.52 15.57
N VAL A 92 -4.59 -4.70 16.15
CA VAL A 92 -4.09 -4.92 17.52
C VAL A 92 -4.71 -3.95 18.52
N ALA A 93 -4.97 -2.71 18.12
CA ALA A 93 -5.39 -1.65 19.06
C ALA A 93 -6.80 -1.12 18.84
N TYR A 94 -7.27 -0.98 17.59
CA TYR A 94 -8.51 -0.26 17.29
C TYR A 94 -9.69 -1.17 16.92
N CYS A 95 -9.44 -2.20 16.12
CA CYS A 95 -10.42 -3.22 15.77
C CYS A 95 -9.79 -4.62 15.76
N PRO A 96 -9.58 -5.22 16.95
CA PRO A 96 -9.04 -6.57 17.06
C PRO A 96 -9.95 -7.61 16.43
N SER A 97 -9.34 -8.55 15.70
CA SER A 97 -10.06 -9.63 15.00
C SER A 97 -10.69 -10.61 16.02
N PRO A 98 -12.01 -10.88 15.94
CA PRO A 98 -12.95 -10.39 14.92
C PRO A 98 -13.42 -8.95 15.17
N CYS A 99 -13.30 -8.09 14.15
CA CYS A 99 -13.69 -6.69 14.18
C CYS A 99 -15.22 -6.53 14.11
N ALA A 100 -15.88 -6.33 15.26
CA ALA A 100 -17.33 -6.17 15.30
C ALA A 100 -17.84 -4.89 14.61
N THR A 101 -17.00 -3.84 14.54
CA THR A 101 -17.32 -2.56 13.91
C THR A 101 -17.53 -2.73 12.41
N TYR A 102 -18.75 -2.45 11.92
CA TYR A 102 -19.14 -2.60 10.51
C TYR A 102 -18.80 -3.97 9.90
N TRP A 103 -18.94 -5.04 10.68
CA TRP A 103 -18.76 -6.42 10.20
C TRP A 103 -19.68 -6.71 8.98
N PRO A 104 -19.17 -7.35 7.91
CA PRO A 104 -17.82 -7.92 7.75
C PRO A 104 -16.82 -7.00 7.03
N LEU A 105 -17.22 -5.77 6.69
CA LEU A 105 -16.48 -4.91 5.76
C LEU A 105 -15.11 -4.52 6.31
N PHE A 106 -15.04 -4.05 7.55
CA PHE A 106 -13.79 -3.58 8.16
C PHE A 106 -12.85 -4.74 8.50
N GLU A 107 -13.38 -5.88 8.92
CA GLU A 107 -12.59 -7.11 9.08
C GLU A 107 -11.91 -7.47 7.76
N MET A 108 -12.69 -7.58 6.68
CA MET A 108 -12.16 -7.92 5.36
C MET A 108 -11.18 -6.86 4.86
N GLY A 109 -11.50 -5.58 5.03
CA GLY A 109 -10.63 -4.46 4.66
C GLY A 109 -9.26 -4.54 5.33
N ASN A 110 -9.21 -4.79 6.63
CA ASN A 110 -7.96 -4.87 7.39
C ASN A 110 -7.13 -6.10 6.97
N TRP A 111 -7.76 -7.27 6.83
CA TRP A 111 -7.05 -8.50 6.45
C TRP A 111 -6.55 -8.48 5.00
N ILE A 112 -7.39 -8.04 4.06
CA ILE A 112 -7.02 -7.98 2.64
C ILE A 112 -5.84 -7.03 2.46
N ASN A 113 -5.87 -5.84 3.09
CA ASN A 113 -4.74 -4.92 3.04
C ASN A 113 -3.47 -5.49 3.66
N LEU A 114 -3.57 -6.15 4.81
CA LEU A 114 -2.42 -6.77 5.45
C LEU A 114 -1.80 -7.87 4.56
N ILE A 115 -2.63 -8.74 3.98
CA ILE A 115 -2.16 -9.85 3.14
C ILE A 115 -1.46 -9.30 1.89
N PHE A 116 -2.08 -8.40 1.16
CA PHE A 116 -1.49 -7.86 -0.07
C PHE A 116 -0.30 -6.93 0.22
N GLY A 117 -0.33 -6.18 1.33
CA GLY A 117 0.80 -5.41 1.83
C GLY A 117 2.01 -6.27 2.13
N LEU A 118 1.83 -7.39 2.82
CA LEU A 118 2.90 -8.35 3.13
C LEU A 118 3.46 -8.98 1.84
N LEU A 119 2.59 -9.45 0.94
CA LEU A 119 3.02 -10.05 -0.33
C LEU A 119 3.80 -9.04 -1.18
N ALA A 120 3.30 -7.80 -1.29
CA ALA A 120 3.97 -6.73 -2.03
C ALA A 120 5.30 -6.34 -1.39
N GLY A 121 5.34 -6.18 -0.06
CA GLY A 121 6.54 -5.85 0.69
C GLY A 121 7.64 -6.90 0.52
N VAL A 122 7.29 -8.19 0.64
CA VAL A 122 8.23 -9.29 0.41
C VAL A 122 8.72 -9.31 -1.05
N ALA A 123 7.82 -9.16 -2.02
CA ALA A 123 8.20 -9.15 -3.44
C ALA A 123 9.15 -7.98 -3.77
N LEU A 124 8.88 -6.78 -3.26
CA LEU A 124 9.72 -5.60 -3.40
C LEU A 124 11.08 -5.77 -2.71
N ALA A 125 11.11 -6.31 -1.49
CA ALA A 125 12.34 -6.58 -0.76
C ALA A 125 13.22 -7.59 -1.50
N LEU A 126 12.63 -8.68 -2.01
CA LEU A 126 13.34 -9.67 -2.83
C LEU A 126 13.87 -9.05 -4.13
N GLN A 127 13.12 -8.16 -4.76
CA GLN A 127 13.55 -7.47 -5.97
C GLN A 127 14.70 -6.48 -5.67
N LEU A 128 14.70 -5.80 -4.52
CA LEU A 128 15.79 -4.92 -4.09
C LEU A 128 17.05 -5.68 -3.67
N ALA A 129 16.89 -6.89 -3.14
CA ALA A 129 17.99 -7.78 -2.76
C ALA A 129 18.69 -8.41 -3.96
N ARG A 130 18.07 -8.42 -5.15
CA ARG A 130 18.75 -8.82 -6.38
C ARG A 130 19.87 -7.84 -6.67
N LYS A 131 21.09 -8.36 -6.76
CA LYS A 131 22.24 -7.58 -7.22
C LYS A 131 21.91 -7.05 -8.63
N PRO A 132 22.14 -5.76 -8.92
CA PRO A 132 22.12 -5.32 -10.31
C PRO A 132 23.14 -6.20 -11.04
N THR A 133 22.67 -7.00 -11.99
CA THR A 133 23.55 -7.82 -12.80
C THR A 133 24.62 -6.89 -13.36
N LEU A 134 25.90 -7.19 -13.08
CA LEU A 134 27.08 -6.46 -13.55
C LEU A 134 27.24 -6.59 -15.09
N ALA A 135 26.18 -6.33 -15.84
CA ALA A 135 26.09 -6.38 -17.30
C ALA A 135 25.66 -5.02 -17.86
N GLN A 136 25.95 -3.95 -17.12
CA GLN A 136 25.98 -2.57 -17.62
C GLN A 136 27.36 -1.93 -17.38
N SER A 137 28.41 -2.76 -17.25
CA SER A 137 29.73 -2.30 -17.67
C SER A 137 29.74 -2.35 -19.20
N ARG A 138 29.77 -1.19 -19.84
CA ARG A 138 29.90 -0.98 -21.30
C ARG A 138 28.60 -1.05 -22.10
N ALA A 139 27.94 0.10 -22.21
CA ALA A 139 27.45 0.64 -23.47
C ALA A 139 27.57 2.16 -23.40
#